data_AF-A4HJS5-F1
#
_entry.id   AF-A4HJS5-F1
#
_cell.length_a   1.000
_cell.length_b   1.000
_cell.length_c   1.000
_cell.angle_alpha   90.00
_cell.angle_beta   90.00
_cell.angle_gamma   90.00
#
_symmetry.space_group_name_H-M   'P 1'
#
loop_
_entity.id
_entity.type
_entity.pdbx_description
1 polymer ?
#
loop_
_entity_poly.entity_id
_entity_poly.type
_entity_poly.pdbx_seq_one_letter_code
_entity_poly.pdbx_strand_id
1 'polypeptide(L)'
;MGKKKRGSDVETAPELSFVGGGVLNMIILKGADGIQHITADTAAFLEDKRVIRSTNMDQVTFSPNIIFKVTLDFAEAMPCVPEIAVRETTDWMLLSCAGTHAYYSTVDQRLVLQQCKASLQSNIPELEYPISLVLRFDDDQWLVECVRR
;
A
#
# COMPACT_ATOMS: atom_id res chain seq x y z
N MET A 1 2.62 -16.04 28.43
CA MET A 1 2.55 -14.91 27.50
C MET A 1 2.66 -15.45 26.07
N GLY A 2 1.51 -15.78 25.46
CA GLY A 2 1.48 -16.36 24.13
C GLY A 2 1.61 -15.28 23.08
N LYS A 3 2.70 -15.30 22.31
CA LYS A 3 2.82 -14.56 21.05
C LYS A 3 1.67 -15.00 20.15
N LYS A 4 0.65 -14.16 19.96
CA LYS A 4 -0.29 -14.31 18.85
C LYS A 4 0.55 -14.22 17.57
N LYS A 5 0.84 -15.36 16.94
CA LYS A 5 1.16 -15.42 15.52
C LYS A 5 -0.07 -14.83 14.80
N ARG A 6 -0.04 -13.53 14.48
CA ARG A 6 -0.83 -13.00 13.36
C ARG A 6 -0.14 -13.52 12.12
N GLY A 7 -0.45 -14.75 11.73
CA GLY A 7 -0.22 -15.19 10.35
C GLY A 7 -1.23 -14.44 9.50
N SER A 8 -0.86 -13.28 8.99
CA SER A 8 -1.48 -12.81 7.75
C SER A 8 -0.66 -13.48 6.65
N ASP A 9 -1.13 -14.63 6.16
CA ASP A 9 -0.59 -15.20 4.92
C ASP A 9 -0.98 -14.25 3.79
N VAL A 10 -0.11 -13.28 3.53
CA VAL A 10 -0.24 -12.40 2.37
C VAL A 10 -0.20 -13.29 1.14
N GLU A 11 -1.21 -13.20 0.28
CA GLU A 11 -1.19 -13.93 -0.97
C GLU A 11 -0.23 -13.24 -1.94
N THR A 12 0.87 -13.91 -2.27
CA THR A 12 1.92 -13.37 -3.14
C THR A 12 2.03 -14.17 -4.43
N ALA A 13 2.33 -13.50 -5.53
CA ALA A 13 2.92 -14.18 -6.69
C ALA A 13 4.26 -14.86 -6.29
N PRO A 14 4.68 -15.96 -6.95
CA PRO A 14 5.89 -16.70 -6.57
C PRO A 14 7.15 -15.83 -6.44
N GLU A 15 7.32 -14.86 -7.34
CA GLU A 15 8.43 -13.91 -7.36
C GLU A 15 8.38 -12.86 -6.24
N LEU A 16 7.25 -12.75 -5.52
CA LEU A 16 7.05 -11.85 -4.38
C LEU A 16 6.85 -12.61 -3.06
N SER A 17 7.17 -13.90 -3.03
CA SER A 17 7.00 -14.78 -1.85
C SER A 17 7.79 -14.36 -0.61
N PHE A 18 8.74 -13.44 -0.75
CA PHE A 18 9.47 -12.84 0.35
C PHE A 18 8.65 -11.78 1.12
N VAL A 19 7.49 -11.33 0.62
CA VAL A 19 6.62 -10.39 1.33
C VAL A 19 5.84 -11.14 2.40
N GLY A 20 6.07 -10.78 3.67
CA GLY A 20 5.43 -11.40 4.83
C GLY A 20 4.23 -10.62 5.38
N GLY A 21 4.08 -9.35 5.00
CA GLY A 21 3.07 -8.46 5.55
C GLY A 21 3.04 -7.10 4.87
N GLY A 22 2.06 -6.29 5.25
CA GLY A 22 2.08 -4.88 4.93
C GLY A 22 0.86 -4.14 5.47
N VAL A 23 1.00 -2.82 5.56
CA VAL A 23 -0.01 -1.91 6.12
C VAL A 23 -0.08 -0.59 5.36
N LEU A 24 -1.28 -0.06 5.17
CA LEU A 24 -1.44 1.33 4.74
C LEU A 24 -0.95 2.26 5.84
N ASN A 25 0.22 2.85 5.62
CA ASN A 25 0.87 3.69 6.61
C ASN A 25 0.33 5.13 6.58
N MET A 26 0.03 5.65 5.38
CA MET A 26 -0.34 7.06 5.23
C MET A 26 -1.18 7.31 3.98
N ILE A 27 -2.15 8.21 4.10
CA ILE A 27 -2.88 8.79 2.98
C ILE A 27 -2.50 10.28 2.92
N ILE A 28 -2.08 10.74 1.77
CA ILE A 28 -1.66 12.12 1.54
C ILE A 28 -2.61 12.78 0.54
N LEU A 29 -3.11 13.96 0.86
CA LEU A 29 -3.78 14.86 -0.07
C LEU A 29 -2.87 16.02 -0.44
N LYS A 30 -2.58 16.15 -1.74
CA LYS A 30 -1.86 17.30 -2.31
C LYS A 30 -2.85 18.42 -2.66
N GLY A 31 -2.87 19.47 -1.87
CA GLY A 31 -3.69 20.67 -2.10
C GLY A 31 -2.87 21.86 -2.60
N ALA A 32 -3.57 22.95 -2.96
CA ALA A 32 -2.94 24.23 -3.24
C ALA A 32 -2.22 24.79 -2.00
N ASP A 33 -2.75 24.52 -0.81
CA ASP A 33 -2.18 24.94 0.49
C ASP A 33 -1.08 23.98 0.99
N GLY A 34 -0.63 23.03 0.16
CA GLY A 34 0.43 22.07 0.48
C GLY A 34 -0.06 20.65 0.76
N ILE A 35 0.70 19.93 1.57
CA ILE A 35 0.49 18.50 1.87
C ILE A 35 -0.37 18.36 3.12
N GLN A 36 -1.49 17.66 3.00
CA GLN A 36 -2.35 17.28 4.12
C GLN A 36 -2.28 15.78 4.35
N HIS A 37 -2.22 15.37 5.60
CA HIS A 37 -2.25 13.97 6.00
C HIS A 37 -3.68 13.58 6.35
N ILE A 38 -4.14 12.47 5.77
CA ILE A 38 -5.42 11.85 6.08
C ILE A 38 -5.15 10.59 6.87
N THR A 39 -5.91 10.42 7.95
CA THR A 39 -5.78 9.28 8.84
C THR A 39 -6.10 7.98 8.12
N ALA A 40 -5.21 6.99 8.23
CA ALA A 40 -5.34 5.68 7.59
C ALA A 40 -5.84 4.59 8.54
N ASP A 41 -5.97 4.84 9.84
CA ASP A 41 -6.49 3.88 10.83
C ASP A 41 -8.02 3.76 10.84
N THR A 42 -8.70 4.48 9.94
CA THR A 42 -10.15 4.38 9.75
C THR A 42 -10.50 4.24 8.26
N ALA A 43 -11.74 3.83 8.00
CA ALA A 43 -12.34 3.87 6.69
C ALA A 43 -12.98 5.24 6.35
N ALA A 44 -12.84 6.26 7.20
CA ALA A 44 -13.54 7.54 7.05
C ALA A 44 -13.16 8.31 5.76
N PHE A 45 -11.97 8.07 5.21
CA PHE A 45 -11.56 8.68 3.93
C PHE A 45 -12.41 8.20 2.75
N LEU A 46 -13.14 7.08 2.88
CA LEU A 46 -14.08 6.59 1.87
C LEU A 46 -15.36 7.44 1.78
N GLU A 47 -15.54 8.42 2.68
CA GLU A 47 -16.65 9.38 2.68
C GLU A 47 -16.17 10.83 2.49
N ASP A 48 -14.85 11.08 2.52
CA ASP A 48 -14.28 12.42 2.36
C ASP A 48 -14.34 12.87 0.89
N LYS A 49 -15.16 13.88 0.61
CA LYS A 49 -15.35 14.47 -0.72
C LYS A 49 -14.08 15.07 -1.34
N ARG A 50 -13.06 15.36 -0.54
CA ARG A 50 -11.74 15.83 -1.03
C ARG A 50 -10.92 14.67 -1.57
N VAL A 51 -11.15 13.47 -1.04
CA VAL A 51 -10.42 12.23 -1.35
C VAL A 51 -11.08 11.51 -2.51
N ILE A 52 -12.41 11.49 -2.54
CA ILE A 52 -13.20 10.78 -3.54
C ILE A 52 -13.29 11.59 -4.83
N ARG A 53 -13.04 10.94 -5.96
CA ARG A 53 -13.31 11.48 -7.29
C ARG A 53 -14.72 11.15 -7.75
N SER A 54 -15.11 9.88 -7.63
CA SER A 54 -16.44 9.40 -7.95
C SER A 54 -16.79 8.15 -7.17
N THR A 55 -18.08 7.91 -7.01
CA THR A 55 -18.63 6.71 -6.39
C THR A 55 -19.72 6.16 -7.28
N ASN A 56 -19.72 4.85 -7.50
CA ASN A 56 -20.84 4.11 -8.09
C ASN A 56 -21.21 2.93 -7.18
N MET A 57 -22.09 2.03 -7.65
CA MET A 57 -22.55 0.90 -6.84
C MET A 57 -21.43 -0.07 -6.44
N ASP A 58 -20.42 -0.24 -7.29
CA ASP A 58 -19.40 -1.28 -7.15
C ASP A 58 -18.08 -0.74 -6.60
N GLN A 59 -17.82 0.56 -6.76
CA GLN A 59 -16.50 1.14 -6.51
C GLN A 59 -16.54 2.62 -6.10
N VAL A 60 -15.61 2.97 -5.22
CA VAL A 60 -15.19 4.35 -4.92
C VAL A 60 -13.84 4.58 -5.58
N THR A 61 -13.73 5.61 -6.42
CA THR A 61 -12.47 6.02 -7.04
C THR A 61 -11.92 7.29 -6.41
N PHE A 62 -10.60 7.46 -6.44
CA PHE A 62 -9.94 8.53 -5.71
C PHE A 62 -9.45 9.67 -6.61
N SER A 63 -9.35 10.85 -6.01
CA SER A 63 -8.84 12.06 -6.64
C SER A 63 -7.38 11.91 -7.03
N PRO A 64 -6.94 12.54 -8.14
CA PRO A 64 -5.54 12.46 -8.61
C PRO A 64 -4.53 13.05 -7.63
N ASN A 65 -4.99 13.89 -6.73
CA ASN A 65 -4.19 14.54 -5.70
C ASN A 65 -3.93 13.65 -4.48
N ILE A 66 -4.53 12.47 -4.43
CA ILE A 66 -4.34 11.50 -3.34
C ILE A 66 -3.12 10.64 -3.63
N ILE A 67 -2.37 10.34 -2.58
CA ILE A 67 -1.31 9.34 -2.60
C ILE A 67 -1.48 8.41 -1.40
N PHE A 68 -1.58 7.12 -1.69
CA PHE A 68 -1.54 6.05 -0.70
C PHE A 68 -0.09 5.61 -0.51
N LYS A 69 0.33 5.46 0.74
CA LYS A 69 1.65 4.97 1.13
C LYS A 69 1.49 3.68 1.92
N VAL A 70 2.00 2.59 1.39
CA VAL A 70 1.94 1.27 2.01
C VAL A 70 3.33 0.83 2.41
N THR A 71 3.51 0.39 3.63
CA THR A 71 4.74 -0.30 4.04
C THR A 71 4.54 -1.78 3.80
N LEU A 72 5.44 -2.42 3.05
CA LEU A 72 5.56 -3.87 2.98
C LEU A 72 6.65 -4.32 3.95
N ASP A 73 6.36 -5.38 4.69
CA ASP A 73 7.29 -6.06 5.57
C ASP A 73 7.74 -7.35 4.88
N PHE A 74 9.05 -7.60 4.87
CA PHE A 74 9.62 -8.80 4.28
C PHE A 74 9.82 -9.86 5.34
N ALA A 75 9.65 -11.13 4.93
CA ALA A 75 9.89 -12.27 5.79
C ALA A 75 11.36 -12.37 6.22
N GLU A 76 12.27 -11.93 5.34
CA GLU A 76 13.71 -11.90 5.55
C GLU A 76 14.32 -10.63 4.92
N ALA A 77 15.51 -10.23 5.36
CA ALA A 77 16.20 -9.09 4.78
C ALA A 77 16.67 -9.39 3.35
N MET A 78 16.29 -8.52 2.41
CA MET A 78 16.54 -8.65 0.98
C MET A 78 17.64 -7.69 0.51
N PRO A 79 18.48 -8.09 -0.46
CA PRO A 79 19.48 -7.21 -1.06
C PRO A 79 18.82 -6.04 -1.81
N CYS A 80 19.40 -4.84 -1.66
CA CYS A 80 19.02 -3.68 -2.44
C CYS A 80 19.85 -3.54 -3.72
N VAL A 81 19.33 -2.81 -4.70
CA VAL A 81 20.03 -2.50 -5.97
C VAL A 81 21.24 -1.58 -5.70
N PRO A 82 22.49 -2.04 -5.90
CA PRO A 82 23.69 -1.33 -5.45
C PRO A 82 23.85 0.09 -5.99
N GLU A 83 23.40 0.36 -7.21
CA GLU A 83 23.61 1.63 -7.91
C GLU A 83 22.81 2.78 -7.32
N ILE A 84 21.71 2.47 -6.63
CA ILE A 84 20.73 3.46 -6.14
C ILE A 84 20.47 3.36 -4.64
N ALA A 85 20.90 2.28 -4.00
CA ALA A 85 20.55 2.02 -2.61
C ALA A 85 21.44 2.76 -1.61
N VAL A 86 20.81 3.27 -0.55
CA VAL A 86 21.48 3.88 0.61
C VAL A 86 22.00 2.81 1.59
N ARG A 87 21.60 1.56 1.42
CA ARG A 87 21.95 0.40 2.27
C ARG A 87 22.06 -0.85 1.40
N GLU A 88 22.83 -1.82 1.86
CA GLU A 88 23.05 -3.08 1.14
C GLU A 88 21.84 -4.01 1.18
N THR A 89 21.07 -4.00 2.27
CA THR A 89 19.89 -4.85 2.48
C THR A 89 18.75 -4.11 3.19
N THR A 90 17.54 -4.63 3.07
CA THR A 90 16.35 -4.14 3.79
C THR A 90 15.34 -5.26 4.09
N ASP A 91 14.65 -5.13 5.21
CA ASP A 91 13.56 -5.99 5.67
C ASP A 91 12.16 -5.36 5.50
N TRP A 92 12.09 -4.14 4.97
CA TRP A 92 10.82 -3.47 4.65
C TRP A 92 10.96 -2.52 3.45
N MET A 93 9.84 -2.10 2.86
CA MET A 93 9.84 -1.05 1.85
C MET A 93 8.55 -0.22 1.83
N LEU A 94 8.72 1.10 1.62
CA LEU A 94 7.60 2.02 1.44
C LEU A 94 7.22 2.14 -0.03
N LEU A 95 5.99 1.77 -0.36
CA LEU A 95 5.39 1.92 -1.68
C LEU A 95 4.48 3.14 -1.75
N SER A 96 4.35 3.71 -2.94
CA SER A 96 3.44 4.80 -3.28
C SER A 96 2.50 4.39 -4.38
N CYS A 97 1.21 4.69 -4.21
CA CYS A 97 0.20 4.59 -5.24
C CYS A 97 -0.53 5.93 -5.37
N ALA A 98 -0.68 6.45 -6.60
CA ALA A 98 -1.49 7.63 -6.85
C ALA A 98 -2.98 7.27 -6.84
N GLY A 99 -3.84 8.18 -6.40
CA GLY A 99 -5.28 7.97 -6.32
C GLY A 99 -5.93 7.60 -7.66
N THR A 100 -5.34 8.03 -8.79
CA THR A 100 -5.78 7.63 -10.14
C THR A 100 -5.60 6.14 -10.44
N HIS A 101 -4.73 5.46 -9.70
CA HIS A 101 -4.47 4.03 -9.83
C HIS A 101 -5.05 3.25 -8.65
N ALA A 102 -5.94 3.86 -7.87
CA ALA A 102 -6.54 3.23 -6.71
C ALA A 102 -8.06 3.28 -6.80
N TYR A 103 -8.70 2.26 -6.23
CA TYR A 103 -10.13 2.24 -6.00
C TYR A 103 -10.46 1.37 -4.79
N TYR A 104 -11.61 1.60 -4.19
CA TYR A 104 -12.17 0.72 -3.17
C TYR A 104 -13.35 -0.03 -3.77
N SER A 105 -13.30 -1.36 -3.78
CA SER A 105 -14.42 -2.23 -4.15
C SER A 105 -15.41 -2.25 -3.00
N THR A 106 -16.64 -1.76 -3.23
CA THR A 106 -17.72 -1.80 -2.22
C THR A 106 -18.28 -3.21 -2.06
N VAL A 107 -18.21 -4.02 -3.11
CA VAL A 107 -18.68 -5.41 -3.14
C VAL A 107 -17.74 -6.29 -2.31
N ASP A 108 -16.44 -6.21 -2.59
CA ASP A 108 -15.46 -7.02 -1.88
C ASP A 108 -15.04 -6.37 -0.56
N GLN A 109 -15.28 -5.08 -0.37
CA GLN A 109 -14.76 -4.30 0.76
C GLN A 109 -13.23 -4.26 0.80
N ARG A 110 -12.60 -4.21 -0.37
CA ARG A 110 -11.14 -4.19 -0.55
C ARG A 110 -10.68 -2.87 -1.13
N LEU A 111 -9.59 -2.33 -0.58
CA LEU A 111 -8.85 -1.22 -1.19
C LEU A 111 -7.84 -1.82 -2.17
N VAL A 112 -7.95 -1.46 -3.43
CA VAL A 112 -7.07 -1.93 -4.50
C VAL A 112 -6.18 -0.77 -4.93
N LEU A 113 -4.87 -0.99 -4.85
CA LEU A 113 -3.84 -0.03 -5.23
C LEU A 113 -3.04 -0.62 -6.40
N GLN A 114 -3.17 -0.03 -7.58
CA GLN A 114 -2.48 -0.45 -8.78
C GLN A 114 -1.25 0.42 -9.02
N GLN A 115 -0.28 -0.10 -9.76
CA GLN A 115 0.94 0.62 -10.13
C GLN A 115 1.70 1.23 -8.93
N CYS A 116 1.74 0.50 -7.81
CA CYS A 116 2.51 0.87 -6.62
C CYS A 116 4.00 0.85 -6.93
N LYS A 117 4.72 1.92 -6.62
CA LYS A 117 6.16 2.06 -6.86
C LYS A 117 6.92 2.29 -5.57
N ALA A 118 8.16 1.85 -5.51
CA ALA A 118 9.04 2.15 -4.39
C ALA A 118 9.20 3.67 -4.19
N SER A 119 9.11 4.11 -2.94
CA SER A 119 9.20 5.52 -2.54
C SER A 119 10.59 5.92 -2.05
N LEU A 120 11.45 4.92 -1.81
CA LEU A 120 12.78 5.10 -1.25
C LEU A 120 13.81 4.82 -2.33
N GLN A 121 15.03 5.31 -2.12
CA GLN A 121 16.16 5.05 -3.02
C GLN A 121 16.66 3.59 -2.91
N SER A 122 16.37 2.91 -1.79
CA SER A 122 16.66 1.48 -1.60
C SER A 122 15.59 0.61 -2.25
N ASN A 123 15.78 0.29 -3.52
CA ASN A 123 14.91 -0.62 -4.27
C ASN A 123 15.40 -2.07 -4.16
N ILE A 124 14.46 -3.00 -4.26
CA ILE A 124 14.71 -4.44 -4.41
C ILE A 124 14.43 -4.81 -5.88
N PRO A 125 15.28 -5.62 -6.54
CA PRO A 125 15.11 -5.98 -7.96
C PRO A 125 13.71 -6.50 -8.31
N GLU A 126 13.14 -7.35 -7.44
CA GLU A 126 11.82 -7.95 -7.61
C GLU A 126 10.68 -6.93 -7.60
N LEU A 127 10.92 -5.72 -7.07
CA LEU A 127 9.99 -4.61 -6.89
C LEU A 127 10.36 -3.37 -7.73
N GLU A 128 11.26 -3.52 -8.71
CA GLU A 128 11.63 -2.45 -9.65
C GLU A 128 10.44 -2.01 -10.51
N TYR A 129 9.58 -2.96 -10.86
CA TYR A 129 8.37 -2.70 -11.62
C TYR A 129 7.19 -2.37 -10.70
N PRO A 130 6.22 -1.59 -11.19
CA PRO A 130 5.03 -1.31 -10.41
C PRO A 130 4.28 -2.60 -10.07
N ILE A 131 3.78 -2.70 -8.84
CA ILE A 131 3.00 -3.84 -8.36
C ILE A 131 1.59 -3.41 -7.95
N SER A 132 0.68 -4.36 -7.88
CA SER A 132 -0.67 -4.17 -7.39
C SER A 132 -0.81 -4.75 -5.98
N LEU A 133 -1.48 -4.01 -5.11
CA LEU A 133 -1.78 -4.39 -3.73
C LEU A 133 -3.29 -4.45 -3.54
N VAL A 134 -3.74 -5.45 -2.79
CA VAL A 134 -5.11 -5.51 -2.27
C VAL A 134 -5.03 -5.44 -0.76
N LEU A 135 -5.78 -4.52 -0.16
CA LEU A 135 -5.82 -4.32 1.27
C LEU A 135 -7.23 -4.56 1.80
N ARG A 136 -7.31 -5.18 2.97
CA ARG A 136 -8.53 -5.37 3.75
C ARG A 136 -8.44 -4.53 5.02
N PHE A 137 -9.57 -4.00 5.48
CA PHE A 137 -9.63 -3.30 6.76
C PHE A 137 -9.89 -4.30 7.88
N ASP A 138 -9.06 -4.31 8.92
CA ASP A 138 -9.11 -5.24 10.05
C ASP A 138 -8.52 -4.60 11.30
N ASP A 139 -9.20 -4.71 12.44
CA ASP A 139 -8.76 -4.14 13.74
C ASP A 139 -8.18 -2.71 13.62
N ASP A 140 -8.92 -1.79 12.99
CA ASP A 140 -8.53 -0.39 12.77
C ASP A 140 -7.27 -0.18 11.89
N GLN A 141 -6.95 -1.16 11.03
CA GLN A 141 -5.80 -1.08 10.12
C GLN A 141 -6.14 -1.62 8.73
N TRP A 142 -5.61 -0.98 7.69
CA TRP A 142 -5.63 -1.58 6.34
C TRP A 142 -4.42 -2.47 6.17
N LEU A 143 -4.65 -3.78 6.15
CA LEU A 143 -3.63 -4.80 6.02
C LEU A 143 -3.56 -5.28 4.58
N VAL A 144 -2.34 -5.49 4.08
CA VAL A 144 -2.13 -6.09 2.76
C VAL A 144 -2.59 -7.55 2.81
N GLU A 145 -3.55 -7.87 1.96
CA GLU A 145 -4.10 -9.22 1.75
C GLU A 145 -3.40 -9.90 0.58
N CYS A 146 -3.09 -9.15 -0.50
CA CYS A 146 -2.47 -9.71 -1.68
C CYS A 146 -1.48 -8.74 -2.36
N VAL A 147 -0.41 -9.29 -2.94
CA VAL A 147 0.62 -8.59 -3.71
C VAL A 147 0.85 -9.29 -5.04
N ARG A 148 0.66 -8.56 -6.15
CA ARG A 148 0.79 -9.07 -7.52
C ARG A 148 1.57 -8.11 -8.41
N ARG A 149 2.15 -8.59 -9.51
CA ARG A 149 2.67 -7.73 -10.59
C ARG A 149 1.53 -7.24 -11.47
#